data_AF-A0A9D1F1M3-F1
#
_entry.id   AF-A0A9D1F1M3-F1
#
_cell.length_a   1.000
_cell.length_b   1.000
_cell.length_c   1.000
_cell.angle_alpha   90.00
_cell.angle_beta   90.00
_cell.angle_gamma   90.00
#
_symmetry.space_group_name_H-M   'P 1'
#
loop_
_entity.id
_entity.type
_entity.pdbx_description
1 polymer ?
#
loop_
_entity_poly.entity_id
_entity_poly.type
_entity_poly.pdbx_seq_one_letter_code
_entity_poly.pdbx_strand_id
1 'polypeptide(L)'
;MIKPTAMNRFTNHIFKNYAKDSGKLLVHVGTGVTVIGASAQVGMLLADKQIEGHTKKFLVNQEIITSGACIALYYSICEGVRRGVNKILESGKLLTQNAASYISSVNTENTDSKPENWKNVFTKDEMKKGLSYNLEHITESKVYKNTKNELKSQTLEMSKRAAEVFHNYKNGVSVLAVLAASVFAGNIAGPVIGNILASLPAKQDCKKS
;
A
#
# COMPACT_ATOMS: atom_id res chain seq x y z
N MET A 1 -26.10 -8.05 25.43
CA MET A 1 -25.03 -8.36 24.45
C MET A 1 -25.49 -7.96 23.07
N ILE A 2 -24.91 -6.92 22.47
CA ILE A 2 -25.25 -6.45 21.12
C ILE A 2 -24.55 -7.37 20.11
N LYS A 3 -25.30 -8.09 19.27
CA LYS A 3 -24.72 -8.93 18.20
C LYS A 3 -23.96 -8.01 17.23
N PRO A 4 -22.68 -8.27 16.93
CA PRO A 4 -21.94 -7.47 15.96
C PRO A 4 -22.57 -7.64 14.57
N THR A 5 -23.09 -6.53 14.03
CA THR A 5 -23.65 -6.43 12.68
C THR A 5 -22.60 -6.84 11.64
N ALA A 6 -23.02 -7.26 10.44
CA ALA A 6 -22.09 -7.55 9.34
C ALA A 6 -21.12 -6.39 9.07
N MET A 7 -21.60 -5.15 9.22
CA MET A 7 -20.79 -3.92 9.19
C MET A 7 -19.68 -3.93 10.26
N ASN A 8 -19.99 -4.23 11.53
CA ASN A 8 -18.97 -4.28 12.59
C ASN A 8 -17.92 -5.38 12.35
N ARG A 9 -18.31 -6.52 11.77
CA ARG A 9 -17.35 -7.57 11.40
C ARG A 9 -16.44 -7.13 10.25
N PHE A 10 -17.00 -6.47 9.23
CA PHE A 10 -16.24 -5.90 8.13
C PHE A 10 -15.29 -4.79 8.61
N THR A 11 -15.79 -3.82 9.37
CA THR A 11 -14.99 -2.73 9.94
C THR A 11 -13.88 -3.28 10.83
N ASN A 12 -14.16 -4.26 11.71
CA ASN A 12 -13.11 -4.89 12.52
C ASN A 12 -12.09 -5.69 11.70
N HIS A 13 -12.51 -6.33 10.61
CA HIS A 13 -11.60 -7.03 9.71
C HIS A 13 -10.70 -6.05 8.95
N ILE A 14 -11.28 -4.95 8.47
CA ILE A 14 -10.55 -3.85 7.84
C ILE A 14 -9.56 -3.24 8.86
N PHE A 15 -10.04 -2.91 10.05
CA PHE A 15 -9.21 -2.28 11.08
C PHE A 15 -8.07 -3.21 11.50
N LYS A 16 -8.33 -4.50 11.76
CA LYS A 16 -7.26 -5.45 12.14
C LYS A 16 -6.24 -5.69 11.03
N ASN A 17 -6.68 -5.78 9.77
CA ASN A 17 -5.78 -6.12 8.66
C ASN A 17 -5.08 -4.91 8.04
N TYR A 18 -5.61 -3.69 8.24
CA TYR A 18 -5.10 -2.49 7.59
C TYR A 18 -4.71 -1.35 8.53
N ALA A 19 -4.99 -1.42 9.84
CA ALA A 19 -4.48 -0.42 10.79
C ALA A 19 -2.93 -0.38 10.83
N LYS A 20 -2.28 -1.51 10.51
CA LYS A 20 -0.82 -1.58 10.39
C LYS A 20 -0.27 -1.18 9.01
N ASP A 21 -1.10 -1.11 7.97
CA ASP A 21 -0.68 -0.82 6.59
C ASP A 21 -1.78 -0.02 5.86
N SER A 22 -1.89 1.26 6.21
CA SER A 22 -2.89 2.18 5.64
C SER A 22 -2.70 2.39 4.14
N GLY A 23 -1.47 2.26 3.63
CA GLY A 23 -1.21 2.29 2.19
C GLY A 23 -1.90 1.13 1.47
N LYS A 24 -1.83 -0.09 2.02
CA LYS A 24 -2.52 -1.26 1.46
C LYS A 24 -4.05 -1.13 1.54
N LEU A 25 -4.57 -0.51 2.60
CA LEU A 25 -5.99 -0.17 2.69
C LEU A 25 -6.42 0.64 1.49
N LEU A 26 -5.66 1.69 1.20
CA LEU A 26 -6.00 2.64 0.16
C LEU A 26 -5.96 1.99 -1.23
N VAL A 27 -5.01 1.10 -1.49
CA VAL A 27 -5.00 0.29 -2.72
C VAL A 27 -6.30 -0.50 -2.84
N HIS A 28 -6.68 -1.26 -1.80
CA HIS A 28 -7.84 -2.15 -1.85
C HIS A 28 -9.17 -1.40 -1.90
N VAL A 29 -9.32 -0.31 -1.13
CA VAL A 29 -10.51 0.54 -1.17
C VAL A 29 -10.63 1.21 -2.53
N GLY A 30 -9.53 1.75 -3.06
CA GLY A 30 -9.51 2.33 -4.40
C GLY A 30 -9.91 1.32 -5.48
N THR A 31 -9.34 0.11 -5.46
CA THR A 31 -9.72 -0.97 -6.36
C THR A 31 -11.20 -1.35 -6.23
N GLY A 32 -11.71 -1.42 -4.99
CA GLY A 32 -13.13 -1.71 -4.73
C GLY A 32 -14.07 -0.65 -5.33
N VAL A 33 -13.71 0.63 -5.22
CA VAL A 33 -14.46 1.73 -5.85
C VAL A 33 -14.46 1.59 -7.38
N THR A 34 -13.32 1.24 -7.98
CA THR A 34 -13.24 1.00 -9.44
C THR A 34 -14.13 -0.17 -9.88
N VAL A 35 -14.16 -1.26 -9.12
CA VAL A 35 -15.05 -2.41 -9.39
C VAL A 35 -16.52 -2.03 -9.34
N ILE A 36 -16.92 -1.25 -8.34
CA ILE A 36 -18.31 -0.77 -8.20
C ILE A 36 -18.67 0.12 -9.40
N GLY A 37 -17.80 1.04 -9.78
CA GLY A 37 -18.00 1.92 -10.94
C GLY A 37 -18.16 1.13 -12.25
N ALA A 38 -17.29 0.16 -12.49
CA ALA A 38 -17.38 -0.73 -13.66
C ALA A 38 -18.69 -1.53 -13.68
N SER A 39 -19.12 -2.06 -12.53
CA SER A 39 -20.36 -2.81 -12.41
C SER A 39 -21.58 -1.95 -12.73
N ALA A 40 -21.57 -0.69 -12.29
CA ALA A 40 -22.63 0.27 -12.60
C ALA A 40 -22.70 0.58 -14.11
N GLN A 41 -21.56 0.76 -14.77
CA GLN A 41 -21.48 1.00 -16.23
C GLN A 41 -22.05 -0.17 -17.02
N VAL A 42 -21.69 -1.41 -16.67
CA VAL A 42 -22.25 -2.62 -17.29
C VAL A 42 -23.75 -2.75 -17.01
N GLY A 43 -24.18 -2.49 -15.78
CA GLY A 43 -25.59 -2.53 -15.41
C GLY A 43 -26.45 -1.53 -16.20
N MET A 44 -25.92 -0.32 -16.41
CA MET A 44 -26.57 0.71 -17.22
C MET A 44 -26.76 0.25 -18.68
N LEU A 45 -25.73 -0.33 -19.31
CA LEU A 45 -25.80 -0.86 -20.67
C LEU A 45 -26.82 -2.00 -20.80
N LEU A 46 -26.91 -2.86 -19.79
CA LEU A 46 -27.89 -3.96 -19.78
C LEU A 46 -29.33 -3.44 -19.65
N ALA A 47 -29.54 -2.44 -18.80
CA ALA A 47 -30.85 -1.84 -18.53
C ALA A 47 -31.38 -0.93 -19.66
N ASP A 48 -30.49 -0.44 -20.54
CA ASP A 48 -30.87 0.43 -21.65
C ASP A 48 -31.72 -0.30 -22.70
N LYS A 49 -32.98 0.10 -22.86
CA LYS A 49 -33.92 -0.50 -23.83
C LYS A 49 -33.77 0.04 -25.25
N GLN A 50 -33.04 1.14 -25.45
CA GLN A 50 -32.88 1.77 -26.76
C GLN A 50 -31.79 1.11 -27.61
N ILE A 51 -30.93 0.29 -27.01
CA ILE A 51 -29.83 -0.39 -27.70
C ILE A 51 -30.30 -1.77 -28.20
N GLU A 52 -30.15 -2.01 -29.50
CA GLU A 52 -30.40 -3.30 -30.14
C GLU A 52 -29.59 -4.45 -29.51
N GLY A 53 -30.16 -5.65 -29.47
CA GLY A 53 -29.60 -6.78 -28.71
C GLY A 53 -28.17 -7.19 -29.12
N HIS A 54 -27.85 -7.17 -30.42
CA HIS A 54 -26.52 -7.49 -30.92
C HIS A 54 -25.49 -6.41 -30.50
N THR A 55 -25.82 -5.15 -30.72
CA THR A 55 -25.00 -3.98 -30.33
C THR A 55 -24.80 -3.92 -28.83
N LYS A 56 -25.85 -4.21 -28.05
CA LYS A 56 -25.78 -4.27 -26.59
C LYS A 56 -24.80 -5.33 -26.10
N LYS A 57 -24.88 -6.55 -26.65
CA LYS A 57 -23.98 -7.64 -26.26
C LYS A 57 -22.52 -7.31 -26.58
N PHE A 58 -22.28 -6.66 -27.73
CA PHE A 58 -20.95 -6.18 -28.12
C PHE A 58 -20.43 -5.12 -27.13
N LEU A 59 -21.22 -4.08 -26.85
CA LEU A 59 -20.84 -3.00 -25.92
C LEU A 59 -20.59 -3.52 -24.49
N VAL A 60 -21.44 -4.42 -23.99
CA VAL A 60 -21.26 -5.03 -22.66
C VAL A 60 -19.96 -5.82 -22.60
N ASN A 61 -19.65 -6.62 -23.62
CA ASN A 61 -18.38 -7.37 -23.65
C ASN A 61 -17.17 -6.43 -23.73
N GLN A 62 -17.25 -5.35 -24.50
CA GLN A 62 -16.19 -4.34 -24.56
C GLN A 62 -15.97 -3.70 -23.19
N GLU A 63 -17.03 -3.29 -22.48
CA GLU A 63 -16.86 -2.64 -21.18
C GLU A 63 -16.41 -3.58 -20.07
N ILE A 64 -16.75 -4.86 -20.13
CA ILE A 64 -16.18 -5.85 -19.22
C ILE A 64 -14.66 -5.96 -19.43
N ILE A 65 -14.20 -6.04 -20.69
CA ILE A 65 -12.77 -6.16 -21.01
C ILE A 65 -12.02 -4.89 -20.61
N THR A 66 -12.52 -3.72 -21.01
CA THR A 66 -11.93 -2.42 -20.70
C THR A 66 -11.86 -2.19 -19.20
N SER A 67 -12.96 -2.45 -18.49
CA SER A 67 -13.02 -2.30 -17.03
C SER A 67 -12.08 -3.27 -16.31
N GLY A 68 -12.05 -4.53 -16.75
CA GLY A 68 -11.17 -5.54 -16.17
C GLY A 68 -9.70 -5.15 -16.27
N ALA A 69 -9.28 -4.64 -17.43
CA ALA A 69 -7.93 -4.13 -17.61
C ALA A 69 -7.64 -2.89 -16.76
N CYS A 70 -8.58 -1.94 -16.65
CA CYS A 70 -8.40 -0.76 -15.82
C CYS A 70 -8.28 -1.10 -14.32
N ILE A 71 -9.08 -2.04 -13.82
CA ILE A 71 -9.01 -2.55 -12.45
C ILE A 71 -7.65 -3.20 -12.17
N ALA A 72 -7.21 -4.09 -13.08
CA ALA A 72 -5.93 -4.79 -12.95
C ALA A 72 -4.74 -3.81 -12.99
N LEU A 73 -4.79 -2.83 -13.88
CA LEU A 73 -3.77 -1.79 -14.01
C LEU A 73 -3.71 -0.92 -12.75
N TYR A 74 -4.88 -0.42 -12.30
CA TYR A 74 -4.97 0.42 -11.12
C TYR A 74 -4.35 -0.28 -9.90
N TYR A 75 -4.75 -1.53 -9.65
CA TYR A 75 -4.21 -2.32 -8.55
C TYR A 75 -2.70 -2.51 -8.71
N SER A 76 -2.23 -2.88 -9.91
CA SER A 76 -0.81 -3.17 -10.16
C SER A 76 0.09 -1.94 -9.98
N ILE A 77 -0.33 -0.77 -10.48
CA ILE A 77 0.41 0.49 -10.32
C ILE A 77 0.46 0.86 -8.84
N CYS A 78 -0.70 0.90 -8.17
CA CYS A 78 -0.76 1.34 -6.78
C CYS A 78 -0.01 0.40 -5.83
N GLU A 79 -0.19 -0.92 -5.99
CA GLU A 79 0.53 -1.92 -5.21
C GLU A 79 2.04 -1.94 -5.52
N GLY A 80 2.41 -1.72 -6.79
CA GLY A 80 3.81 -1.60 -7.22
C GLY A 80 4.51 -0.41 -6.56
N VAL A 81 3.90 0.78 -6.60
CA VAL A 81 4.40 1.98 -5.93
C VAL A 81 4.51 1.76 -4.43
N ARG A 82 3.47 1.19 -3.80
CA ARG A 82 3.46 0.89 -2.37
C ARG A 82 4.63 -0.01 -1.97
N ARG A 83 4.85 -1.10 -2.70
CA ARG A 83 5.98 -2.04 -2.44
C ARG A 83 7.32 -1.36 -2.62
N GLY A 84 7.47 -0.55 -3.67
CA GLY A 84 8.69 0.21 -3.94
C GLY A 84 9.05 1.16 -2.79
N VAL A 85 8.08 1.98 -2.38
CA VAL A 85 8.24 2.95 -1.28
C VAL A 85 8.50 2.25 0.04
N ASN A 86 7.73 1.20 0.37
CA ASN A 86 7.96 0.41 1.58
C ASN A 86 9.37 -0.19 1.60
N LYS A 87 9.87 -0.72 0.49
CA LYS A 87 11.24 -1.27 0.42
C LYS A 87 12.31 -0.21 0.69
N ILE A 88 12.13 1.02 0.18
CA ILE A 88 13.04 2.15 0.41
C ILE A 88 13.03 2.57 1.89
N LEU A 89 11.84 2.69 2.47
CA LEU A 89 11.63 3.05 3.88
C LEU A 89 12.19 1.99 4.83
N GLU A 90 11.91 0.71 4.58
CA GLU A 90 12.42 -0.42 5.37
C GLU A 90 13.95 -0.55 5.32
N SER A 91 14.56 -0.13 4.22
CA SER A 91 16.02 -0.05 4.08
C SER A 91 16.64 1.15 4.80
N GLY A 92 15.81 2.05 5.35
CA GLY A 92 16.24 3.31 5.96
C GLY A 92 16.82 4.33 4.98
N LYS A 93 16.67 4.12 3.66
CA LYS A 93 17.20 5.05 2.65
C LYS A 93 16.45 6.38 2.63
N LEU A 94 15.18 6.36 3.06
CA LEU A 94 14.35 7.53 3.22
C LEU A 94 13.85 7.54 4.66
N LEU A 95 14.37 8.46 5.47
CA LEU A 95 13.98 8.67 6.86
C LEU A 95 13.91 10.16 7.13
N THR A 96 12.95 10.58 7.94
CA THR A 96 12.96 11.92 8.52
C THR A 96 13.98 12.00 9.64
N GLN A 97 14.47 13.21 9.95
CA GLN A 97 15.36 13.44 11.10
C GLN A 97 14.73 12.91 12.39
N ASN A 98 13.42 13.14 12.58
CA ASN A 98 12.69 12.66 13.74
C ASN A 98 12.72 11.12 13.85
N ALA A 99 12.31 10.40 12.80
CA ALA A 99 12.32 8.94 12.81
C ALA A 99 13.75 8.38 13.02
N ALA A 100 14.75 8.98 12.37
CA ALA A 100 16.15 8.62 12.55
C ALA A 100 16.64 8.83 13.99
N SER A 101 16.31 9.96 14.64
CA SER A 101 16.65 10.22 16.04
C SER A 101 16.03 9.19 16.99
N TYR A 102 14.76 8.85 16.81
CA TYR A 102 14.13 7.80 17.61
C TYR A 102 14.80 6.44 17.42
N ILE A 103 15.14 6.07 16.18
CA ILE A 103 15.88 4.83 15.92
C ILE A 103 17.27 4.87 16.57
N SER A 104 17.98 5.99 16.48
CA SER A 104 19.28 6.16 17.14
C SER A 104 19.20 5.99 18.66
N SER A 105 18.12 6.50 19.27
CA SER A 105 17.91 6.45 20.72
C SER A 105 17.65 5.04 21.28
N VAL A 106 17.47 4.05 20.40
CA VAL A 106 17.41 2.63 20.81
C VAL A 106 18.74 2.17 21.38
N ASN A 107 19.87 2.70 20.90
CA ASN A 107 21.16 2.42 21.49
C ASN A 107 21.37 3.29 22.75
N THR A 108 20.81 2.84 23.87
CA THR A 108 20.84 3.55 25.16
C THR A 108 22.23 3.66 25.78
N GLU A 109 23.20 2.89 25.30
CA GLU A 109 24.60 3.03 25.73
C GLU A 109 25.30 4.20 25.03
N ASN A 110 24.81 4.61 23.87
CA ASN A 110 25.35 5.75 23.14
C ASN A 110 24.63 7.03 23.57
N THR A 111 25.35 7.93 24.21
CA THR A 111 24.82 9.24 24.64
C THR A 111 24.62 10.22 23.48
N ASP A 112 25.18 9.95 22.30
CA ASP A 112 24.99 10.76 21.10
C ASP A 112 23.81 10.25 20.25
N SER A 113 22.65 10.87 20.46
CA SER A 113 21.38 10.55 19.78
C SER A 113 21.15 11.32 18.47
N LYS A 114 22.23 11.82 17.85
CA LYS A 114 22.16 12.45 16.52
C LYS A 114 21.48 11.54 15.50
N PRO A 115 20.64 12.10 14.59
CA PRO A 115 19.95 11.32 13.58
C PRO A 115 20.87 10.36 12.83
N GLU A 116 22.04 10.82 12.35
CA GLU A 116 22.98 10.01 11.57
C GLU A 116 23.44 8.70 12.21
N ASN A 117 23.41 8.61 13.54
CA ASN A 117 23.83 7.43 14.28
C ASN A 117 22.85 6.25 14.15
N TRP A 118 21.63 6.48 13.61
CA TRP A 118 20.67 5.42 13.31
C TRP A 118 21.27 4.28 12.48
N LYS A 119 22.20 4.60 11.56
CA LYS A 119 22.84 3.64 10.66
C LYS A 119 23.67 2.59 11.38
N ASN A 120 24.09 2.89 12.61
CA ASN A 120 24.96 2.04 13.42
C ASN A 120 24.15 1.17 14.41
N VAL A 121 22.83 1.38 14.51
CA VAL A 121 21.97 0.66 15.45
C VAL A 121 21.80 -0.80 15.03
N PHE A 122 21.60 -1.04 13.73
CA PHE A 122 21.43 -2.37 13.16
C PHE A 122 22.54 -2.70 12.18
N THR A 123 23.01 -3.94 12.21
CA THR A 123 23.98 -4.43 11.25
C THR A 123 23.39 -4.58 9.85
N LYS A 124 24.26 -4.66 8.84
CA LYS A 124 23.84 -4.89 7.44
C LYS A 124 22.99 -6.15 7.27
N ASP A 125 23.26 -7.20 8.05
CA ASP A 125 22.49 -8.45 7.98
C ASP A 125 21.12 -8.32 8.64
N GLU A 126 21.03 -7.63 9.78
CA GLU A 126 19.73 -7.31 10.42
C GLU A 126 18.88 -6.42 9.49
N MET A 127 19.50 -5.46 8.83
CA MET A 127 18.81 -4.56 7.89
C MET A 127 18.19 -5.29 6.68
N LYS A 128 18.59 -6.53 6.37
CA LYS A 128 17.90 -7.35 5.35
C LYS A 128 16.46 -7.70 5.75
N LYS A 129 16.18 -7.74 7.05
CA LYS A 129 14.83 -7.98 7.59
C LYS A 129 13.94 -6.73 7.59
N GLY A 130 14.55 -5.53 7.48
CA GLY A 130 13.88 -4.24 7.49
C GLY A 130 13.79 -3.59 8.87
N LEU A 131 13.70 -2.24 8.89
CA LEU A 131 13.61 -1.45 10.11
C LEU A 131 12.40 -1.80 10.97
N SER A 132 11.22 -2.01 10.38
CA SER A 132 10.02 -2.35 11.16
C SER A 132 10.23 -3.62 11.96
N TYR A 133 10.77 -4.66 11.32
CA TYR A 133 11.02 -5.95 11.95
C TYR A 133 12.02 -5.81 13.09
N ASN A 134 13.16 -5.14 12.83
CA ASN A 134 14.23 -5.02 13.82
C ASN A 134 13.81 -4.22 15.07
N LEU A 135 12.97 -3.19 14.89
CA LEU A 135 12.44 -2.40 16.01
C LEU A 135 11.39 -3.18 16.83
N GLU A 136 10.56 -4.01 16.18
CA GLU A 136 9.59 -4.88 16.87
C GLU A 136 10.25 -6.07 17.58
N HIS A 137 11.33 -6.60 17.00
CA HIS A 137 12.05 -7.80 17.49
C HIS A 137 13.41 -7.42 18.07
N ILE A 138 13.45 -6.31 18.79
CA ILE A 138 14.71 -5.75 19.30
C ILE A 138 15.49 -6.72 20.18
N THR A 139 14.81 -7.63 20.87
CA THR A 139 15.44 -8.67 21.71
C THR A 139 16.33 -9.63 20.94
N GLU A 140 16.10 -9.79 19.63
CA GLU A 140 16.94 -10.60 18.74
C GLU A 140 18.20 -9.84 18.28
N SER A 141 18.18 -8.52 18.35
CA SER A 141 19.21 -7.65 17.79
C SER A 141 20.53 -7.67 18.57
N LYS A 142 21.62 -7.36 17.88
CA LYS A 142 22.95 -7.21 18.52
C LYS A 142 22.97 -6.06 19.51
N VAL A 143 22.31 -4.94 19.21
CA VAL A 143 22.27 -3.78 20.12
C VAL A 143 21.67 -4.18 21.47
N TYR A 144 20.55 -4.89 21.50
CA TYR A 144 19.93 -5.34 22.75
C TYR A 144 20.76 -6.39 23.49
N LYS A 145 21.33 -7.35 22.76
CA LYS A 145 22.16 -8.42 23.35
C LYS A 145 23.41 -7.87 24.02
N ASN A 146 23.99 -6.82 23.45
CA ASN A 146 25.20 -6.17 23.97
C ASN A 146 24.89 -5.11 25.04
N THR A 147 23.63 -4.70 25.19
CA THR A 147 23.24 -3.70 26.18
C THR A 147 23.37 -4.24 27.61
N LYS A 148 23.92 -3.44 28.53
CA LYS A 148 23.95 -3.72 29.97
C LYS A 148 22.57 -4.08 30.52
N ASN A 149 22.52 -5.03 31.45
CA ASN A 149 21.24 -5.51 32.01
C ASN A 149 20.36 -4.41 32.62
N GLU A 150 20.97 -3.39 33.23
CA GLU A 150 20.27 -2.22 33.81
C GLU A 150 19.58 -1.33 32.76
N LEU A 151 20.10 -1.32 31.52
CA LEU A 151 19.57 -0.51 30.41
C LEU A 151 18.60 -1.26 29.50
N LYS A 152 18.54 -2.60 29.56
CA LYS A 152 17.69 -3.42 28.66
C LYS A 152 16.22 -3.04 28.69
N SER A 153 15.67 -2.70 29.85
CA SER A 153 14.27 -2.26 29.97
C SER A 153 14.05 -0.94 29.21
N GLN A 154 14.97 0.00 29.36
CA GLN A 154 14.95 1.28 28.65
C GLN A 154 15.11 1.07 27.14
N THR A 155 16.05 0.23 26.69
CA THR A 155 16.23 -0.12 25.27
C THR A 155 14.95 -0.70 24.67
N LEU A 156 14.27 -1.58 25.40
CA LEU A 156 13.02 -2.18 24.96
C LEU A 156 11.91 -1.12 24.81
N GLU A 157 11.81 -0.20 25.76
CA GLU A 157 10.83 0.89 25.70
C GLU A 157 11.12 1.86 24.56
N MET A 158 12.38 2.26 24.40
CA MET A 158 12.81 3.14 23.30
C MET A 158 12.59 2.48 21.95
N SER A 159 12.81 1.17 21.82
CA SER A 159 12.53 0.43 20.59
C SER A 159 11.04 0.38 20.26
N LYS A 160 10.16 0.22 21.27
CA LYS A 160 8.71 0.29 21.06
C LYS A 160 8.28 1.67 20.56
N ARG A 161 8.80 2.74 21.17
CA ARG A 161 8.53 4.12 20.73
C ARG A 161 9.06 4.38 19.32
N ALA A 162 10.28 3.93 19.03
CA ALA A 162 10.88 4.04 17.70
C ALA A 162 10.09 3.24 16.65
N ALA A 163 9.60 2.04 16.98
CA ALA A 163 8.72 1.25 16.12
C ALA A 163 7.44 2.02 15.81
N GLU A 164 6.79 2.60 16.82
CA GLU A 164 5.55 3.37 16.64
C GLU A 164 5.76 4.59 15.74
N VAL A 165 6.79 5.40 16.02
CA VAL A 165 7.14 6.58 15.21
C VAL A 165 7.46 6.18 13.77
N PHE A 166 8.26 5.12 13.59
CA PHE A 166 8.63 4.64 12.27
C PHE A 166 7.43 4.09 11.49
N HIS A 167 6.54 3.32 12.13
CA HIS A 167 5.31 2.82 11.51
C HIS A 167 4.38 3.95 11.08
N ASN A 168 4.19 4.96 11.93
CA ASN A 168 3.37 6.13 11.60
C ASN A 168 3.96 6.90 10.41
N TYR A 169 5.28 7.14 10.42
CA TYR A 169 5.99 7.76 9.31
C TYR A 169 5.86 6.96 8.01
N LYS A 170 6.16 5.65 8.06
CA LYS A 170 6.09 4.75 6.92
C LYS A 170 4.69 4.70 6.33
N ASN A 171 3.67 4.59 7.19
CA ASN A 171 2.27 4.57 6.76
C ASN A 171 1.88 5.89 6.11
N GLY A 172 2.26 7.04 6.67
CA GLY A 172 2.00 8.35 6.07
C GLY A 172 2.61 8.50 4.68
N VAL A 173 3.90 8.16 4.51
CA VAL A 173 4.58 8.22 3.20
C VAL A 173 3.97 7.25 2.20
N SER A 174 3.65 6.03 2.64
CA SER A 174 3.01 5.00 1.81
C SER A 174 1.63 5.44 1.32
N VAL A 175 0.82 6.05 2.19
CA VAL A 175 -0.49 6.61 1.84
C VAL A 175 -0.34 7.72 0.80
N LEU A 176 0.55 8.70 1.02
CA LEU A 176 0.77 9.78 0.05
C LEU A 176 1.22 9.27 -1.32
N ALA A 177 2.14 8.30 -1.34
CA ALA A 177 2.62 7.70 -2.57
C ALA A 177 1.51 6.94 -3.32
N VAL A 178 0.70 6.16 -2.60
CA VAL A 178 -0.44 5.44 -3.18
C VAL A 178 -1.51 6.41 -3.66
N LEU A 179 -1.78 7.51 -2.96
CA LEU A 179 -2.69 8.57 -3.43
C LEU A 179 -2.21 9.14 -4.77
N ALA A 180 -0.94 9.56 -4.86
CA ALA A 180 -0.37 10.07 -6.11
C ALA A 180 -0.45 9.03 -7.25
N ALA A 181 -0.11 7.77 -6.94
CA ALA A 181 -0.21 6.66 -7.89
C ALA A 181 -1.64 6.41 -8.35
N SER A 182 -2.63 6.54 -7.45
CA SER A 182 -4.04 6.33 -7.77
C SER A 182 -4.58 7.40 -8.72
N VAL A 183 -4.20 8.67 -8.52
CA VAL A 183 -4.54 9.77 -9.43
C VAL A 183 -3.95 9.53 -10.81
N PHE A 184 -2.67 9.14 -10.87
CA PHE A 184 -2.02 8.79 -12.13
C PHE A 184 -2.71 7.59 -12.81
N ALA A 185 -2.97 6.53 -12.06
CA ALA A 185 -3.56 5.30 -12.59
C ALA A 185 -4.98 5.54 -13.12
N GLY A 186 -5.81 6.26 -12.36
CA GLY A 186 -7.20 6.53 -12.72
C GLY A 186 -7.36 7.55 -13.85
N ASN A 187 -6.55 8.62 -13.86
CA ASN A 187 -6.78 9.75 -14.78
C ASN A 187 -5.87 9.76 -16.00
N ILE A 188 -4.76 9.01 -15.99
CA ILE A 188 -3.79 8.99 -17.09
C ILE A 188 -3.70 7.58 -17.67
N ALA A 189 -3.27 6.62 -16.85
CA ALA A 189 -2.98 5.28 -17.34
C ALA A 189 -4.25 4.53 -17.79
N GLY A 190 -5.33 4.66 -17.01
CA GLY A 190 -6.64 4.07 -17.31
C GLY A 190 -7.19 4.49 -18.68
N PRO A 191 -7.40 5.80 -18.95
CA PRO A 191 -7.91 6.26 -20.24
C PRO A 191 -7.05 5.84 -21.44
N VAL A 192 -5.72 5.86 -21.31
CA VAL A 192 -4.81 5.44 -22.38
C VAL A 192 -5.02 3.96 -22.72
N ILE A 193 -5.05 3.09 -21.71
CA ILE A 193 -5.26 1.66 -21.92
C ILE A 193 -6.68 1.36 -22.39
N GLY A 194 -7.67 2.04 -21.83
CA GLY A 194 -9.05 1.90 -22.27
C GLY A 194 -9.23 2.21 -23.74
N ASN A 195 -8.64 3.30 -24.22
CA ASN A 195 -8.65 3.66 -25.64
C ASN A 195 -7.95 2.62 -26.52
N ILE A 196 -6.82 2.07 -26.07
CA ILE A 196 -6.11 1.00 -26.80
C ILE A 196 -7.00 -0.24 -26.91
N LEU A 197 -7.61 -0.69 -25.81
CA LEU A 197 -8.43 -1.90 -25.78
C LEU A 197 -9.73 -1.75 -26.54
N ALA A 198 -10.41 -0.61 -26.42
CA ALA A 198 -11.62 -0.31 -27.20
C ALA A 198 -11.37 -0.31 -28.72
N SER A 199 -10.14 0.02 -29.15
CA SER A 199 -9.76 0.01 -30.57
C SER A 199 -9.46 -1.38 -31.14
N LEU A 200 -9.23 -2.41 -30.30
CA LEU A 200 -8.82 -3.74 -30.77
C LEU A 200 -9.91 -4.49 -31.56
N PRO A 201 -11.18 -4.52 -31.12
CA PRO A 201 -12.25 -5.16 -31.89
C PRO A 201 -12.49 -4.46 -33.24
N ALA A 202 -12.48 -3.12 -33.26
CA ALA A 202 -12.66 -2.34 -34.49
C ALA A 202 -11.56 -2.60 -35.54
N LYS A 203 -10.31 -2.82 -35.10
CA LYS A 203 -9.19 -3.19 -35.98
C LYS A 203 -9.26 -4.63 -36.49
N GLN A 204 -9.92 -5.54 -35.76
CA GLN A 204 -10.10 -6.93 -36.20
C GLN A 204 -11.18 -7.05 -37.28
N ASP A 205 -12.23 -6.25 -37.21
CA ASP A 205 -13.27 -6.22 -38.25
C ASP A 205 -12.78 -5.57 -39.55
N CYS A 206 -11.95 -4.51 -39.48
CA CYS A 206 -11.29 -3.93 -40.67
C CYS A 206 -10.27 -4.87 -41.35
N LYS A 207 -9.72 -5.87 -40.64
CA LYS A 207 -8.79 -6.85 -41.23
C LYS A 207 -9.49 -8.04 -41.90
N LYS A 208 -10.81 -8.16 -41.73
CA LYS A 208 -11.63 -9.24 -42.32
C LYS A 208 -12.47 -8.78 -43.52
N SER A 209 -12.40 -7.50 -43.87
CA SER A 209 -12.93 -6.93 -45.13
C SER A 209 -11.82 -6.79 -46.16
#